data_AF-A0A7Z9MLA1-F1
#
_entry.id   AF-A0A7Z9MLA1-F1
#
_cell.length_a   1.000
_cell.length_b   1.000
_cell.length_c   1.000
_cell.angle_alpha   90.00
_cell.angle_beta   90.00
_cell.angle_gamma   90.00
#
_symmetry.space_group_name_H-M   'P 1'
#
loop_
_entity.id
_entity.type
_entity.pdbx_description
1 polymer ?
#
loop_
_entity_poly.entity_id
_entity_poly.type
_entity_poly.pdbx_seq_one_letter_code
_entity_poly.pdbx_strand_id
1 'polypeptide(L)'
;MSIEIVRHLRQAVVLFIAACTLFPTSLSATWSVIAVDARTGQIIIASATCVAQGRFAGFPSKGLMDIQAIVVPGIGVAAAQAGVDRTRENQQLIYAQMKAGAHPVEILELLKQDPDIERRQFGIVDMQGRSVGFSGSGNSAASLSQQGRVTDTEIYYS
;
A
#
# COMPACT_ATOMS: atom_id res chain seq x y z
N MET A 1 -41.19 -4.23 38.06
CA MET A 1 -40.12 -5.05 37.43
C MET A 1 -39.07 -5.33 38.50
N SER A 2 -38.91 -6.58 38.92
CA SER A 2 -38.09 -6.93 40.10
C SER A 2 -36.62 -6.54 39.92
N ILE A 3 -36.00 -6.03 40.99
CA ILE A 3 -34.58 -5.60 41.05
C ILE A 3 -33.63 -6.69 40.51
N GLU A 4 -34.02 -7.96 40.68
CA GLU A 4 -33.29 -9.13 40.19
C GLU A 4 -33.26 -9.25 38.66
N ILE A 5 -34.36 -8.93 37.97
CA ILE A 5 -34.43 -8.92 36.50
C ILE A 5 -33.51 -7.84 35.93
N VAL A 6 -33.47 -6.66 36.56
CA VAL A 6 -32.60 -5.55 36.17
C VAL A 6 -31.11 -5.92 36.35
N ARG A 7 -30.78 -6.63 37.44
CA ARG A 7 -29.42 -7.12 37.72
C ARG A 7 -28.96 -8.15 36.69
N HIS A 8 -29.79 -9.14 36.36
CA HIS A 8 -29.46 -10.16 35.36
C HIS A 8 -29.32 -9.58 33.96
N LEU A 9 -30.20 -8.65 33.58
CA LEU A 9 -30.11 -7.94 32.30
C LEU A 9 -28.80 -7.16 32.19
N ARG A 10 -28.41 -6.45 33.26
CA ARG A 10 -27.15 -5.68 33.30
C ARG A 10 -25.92 -6.59 33.21
N GLN A 11 -25.93 -7.74 33.88
CA GLN A 11 -24.85 -8.74 33.77
C GLN A 11 -24.76 -9.33 32.37
N ALA A 12 -25.91 -9.67 31.76
CA ALA A 12 -25.95 -10.19 30.39
C ALA A 12 -25.40 -9.18 29.37
N VAL A 13 -25.74 -7.90 29.51
CA VAL A 13 -25.21 -6.82 28.65
C VAL A 13 -23.70 -6.67 28.84
N VAL A 14 -23.20 -6.69 30.08
CA VAL A 14 -21.75 -6.59 30.34
C VAL A 14 -21.00 -7.78 29.76
N LEU A 15 -21.52 -9.01 29.93
CA LEU A 15 -20.93 -10.22 29.36
C LEU A 15 -20.96 -10.20 27.82
N PHE A 16 -22.04 -9.70 27.22
CA PHE A 16 -22.17 -9.55 25.78
C PHE A 16 -21.16 -8.54 25.22
N ILE A 17 -21.03 -7.36 25.84
CA ILE A 17 -20.03 -6.36 25.45
C ILE A 17 -18.62 -6.92 25.60
N ALA A 18 -18.33 -7.58 26.72
CA ALA A 18 -17.03 -8.21 26.95
C ALA A 18 -16.73 -9.28 25.88
N ALA A 19 -17.71 -10.12 25.54
CA ALA A 19 -17.59 -11.09 24.46
C ALA A 19 -17.31 -10.41 23.12
N CYS A 20 -18.04 -9.35 22.76
CA CYS A 20 -17.82 -8.58 21.53
C CYS A 20 -16.40 -7.98 21.44
N THR A 21 -15.82 -7.53 22.56
CA THR A 21 -14.46 -6.96 22.57
C THR A 21 -13.34 -8.00 22.48
N LEU A 22 -13.64 -9.28 22.70
CA LEU A 22 -12.65 -10.37 22.67
C LEU A 22 -12.48 -10.99 21.27
N PHE A 23 -13.34 -10.65 20.30
CA PHE A 23 -13.21 -11.18 18.94
C PHE A 23 -12.16 -10.39 18.15
N PRO A 24 -11.13 -11.05 17.60
CA PRO A 24 -10.14 -10.38 16.77
C PRO A 24 -10.79 -9.87 15.47
N THR A 25 -10.59 -8.59 15.15
CA THR A 25 -11.02 -8.02 13.88
C THR A 25 -9.95 -8.23 12.82
N SER A 26 -10.33 -8.72 11.63
CA SER A 26 -9.39 -8.78 10.50
C SER A 26 -9.03 -7.38 10.03
N LEU A 27 -7.74 -7.06 10.03
CA LEU A 27 -7.21 -5.84 9.44
C LEU A 27 -6.64 -6.14 8.05
N SER A 28 -6.81 -5.20 7.13
CA SER A 28 -6.29 -5.28 5.75
C SER A 28 -5.36 -4.10 5.46
N ALA A 29 -4.59 -3.68 6.47
CA ALA A 29 -3.63 -2.59 6.33
C ALA A 29 -2.39 -3.06 5.56
N THR A 30 -1.82 -2.17 4.76
CA THR A 30 -0.55 -2.37 4.06
C THR A 30 0.25 -1.09 4.14
N TRP A 31 1.55 -1.22 4.35
CA TRP A 31 2.50 -0.11 4.36
C TRP A 31 3.72 -0.50 3.54
N SER A 32 4.30 0.48 2.88
CA SER A 32 5.55 0.31 2.15
C SER A 32 6.37 1.59 2.25
N VAL A 33 7.69 1.42 2.27
CA VAL A 33 8.65 2.50 2.05
C VAL A 33 9.52 2.07 0.88
N ILE A 34 9.65 2.95 -0.10
CA ILE A 34 10.57 2.79 -1.21
C ILE A 34 11.61 3.89 -1.15
N ALA A 35 12.86 3.57 -1.49
CA ALA A 35 13.89 4.59 -1.55
C ALA A 35 14.96 4.25 -2.58
N VAL A 36 15.59 5.31 -3.08
CA VAL A 36 16.80 5.24 -3.90
C VAL A 36 17.89 6.09 -3.26
N ASP A 37 19.12 5.61 -3.30
CA ASP A 37 20.31 6.42 -3.03
C ASP A 37 20.93 6.82 -4.37
N ALA A 38 20.69 8.06 -4.80
CA ALA A 38 21.12 8.54 -6.11
C ALA A 38 22.65 8.57 -6.26
N ARG A 39 23.37 8.62 -5.13
CA ARG A 39 24.84 8.62 -5.10
C ARG A 39 25.42 7.24 -5.40
N THR A 40 24.81 6.18 -4.86
CA THR A 40 25.35 4.81 -4.91
C THR A 40 24.65 3.92 -5.92
N GLY A 41 23.47 4.30 -6.42
CA GLY A 41 22.65 3.42 -7.25
C GLY A 41 21.85 2.38 -6.46
N GLN A 42 21.89 2.43 -5.13
CA GLN A 42 21.14 1.50 -4.30
C GLN A 42 19.65 1.80 -4.33
N ILE A 43 18.85 0.73 -4.36
CA ILE A 43 17.40 0.80 -4.42
C ILE A 43 16.85 -0.17 -3.39
N ILE A 44 15.86 0.29 -2.62
CA ILE A 44 15.18 -0.53 -1.63
C ILE A 44 13.67 -0.41 -1.74
N ILE A 45 13.01 -1.48 -1.35
CA ILE A 45 11.60 -1.52 -1.03
C ILE A 45 11.44 -2.37 0.22
N ALA A 46 10.71 -1.85 1.20
CA ALA A 46 10.33 -2.56 2.41
C ALA A 46 8.81 -2.45 2.56
N SER A 47 8.13 -3.60 2.67
CA SER A 47 6.68 -3.65 2.74
C SER A 47 6.21 -4.62 3.82
N ALA A 48 5.07 -4.31 4.43
CA ALA A 48 4.38 -5.21 5.33
C ALA A 48 2.85 -5.07 5.17
N THR A 49 2.12 -6.14 5.45
CA THR A 49 0.66 -6.18 5.30
C THR A 49 0.02 -7.07 6.35
N CYS A 50 -1.17 -6.69 6.80
CA CYS A 50 -2.06 -7.53 7.60
C CYS A 50 -2.89 -8.49 6.74
N VAL A 51 -2.86 -8.36 5.42
CA VAL A 51 -3.56 -9.27 4.51
C VAL A 51 -2.90 -10.64 4.57
N ALA A 52 -3.65 -11.63 5.06
CA ALA A 52 -3.17 -12.99 5.15
C ALA A 52 -2.77 -13.53 3.77
N GLN A 53 -1.65 -14.25 3.70
CA GLN A 53 -1.10 -14.80 2.45
C GLN A 53 -2.14 -15.63 1.64
N GLY A 54 -3.03 -16.35 2.32
CA GLY A 54 -4.11 -17.11 1.67
C GLY A 54 -5.07 -16.26 0.85
N ARG A 55 -5.18 -14.95 1.13
CA ARG A 55 -5.99 -14.00 0.35
C ARG A 55 -5.38 -13.69 -1.01
N PHE A 56 -4.10 -14.01 -1.24
CA PHE A 56 -3.44 -13.87 -2.52
C PHE A 56 -3.63 -15.09 -3.43
N ALA A 57 -4.13 -16.21 -2.90
CA ALA A 57 -4.32 -17.46 -3.67
C ALA A 57 -5.37 -17.34 -4.80
N GLY A 58 -6.18 -16.28 -4.83
CA GLY A 58 -7.18 -16.04 -5.87
C GLY A 58 -6.62 -15.59 -7.22
N PHE A 59 -5.31 -15.44 -7.36
CA PHE A 59 -4.61 -15.14 -8.62
C PHE A 59 -3.13 -15.54 -8.50
N PRO A 60 -2.41 -15.72 -9.62
CA PRO A 60 -0.99 -16.06 -9.59
C PRO A 60 -0.18 -15.00 -8.84
N SER A 61 0.30 -15.37 -7.65
CA SER A 61 1.11 -14.51 -6.79
C SER A 61 2.09 -15.34 -5.95
N LYS A 62 3.28 -14.80 -5.72
CA LYS A 62 4.29 -15.39 -4.81
C LYS A 62 4.29 -14.74 -3.42
N GLY A 63 3.47 -13.71 -3.21
CA GLY A 63 3.35 -12.95 -1.96
C GLY A 63 3.35 -11.44 -2.19
N LEU A 64 3.48 -10.68 -1.10
CA LEU A 64 3.35 -9.23 -1.12
C LEU A 64 4.32 -8.55 -2.09
N MET A 65 5.60 -8.88 -2.02
CA MET A 65 6.60 -8.30 -2.92
C MET A 65 6.25 -8.54 -4.39
N ASP A 66 5.83 -9.76 -4.72
CA ASP A 66 5.49 -10.12 -6.09
C ASP A 66 4.31 -9.29 -6.63
N ILE A 67 3.31 -8.95 -5.81
CA ILE A 67 2.11 -8.23 -6.24
C ILE A 67 2.19 -6.71 -6.13
N GLN A 68 3.27 -6.17 -5.56
CA GLN A 68 3.38 -4.76 -5.21
C GLN A 68 4.66 -4.10 -5.70
N ALA A 69 5.79 -4.81 -5.65
CA ALA A 69 7.10 -4.21 -5.86
C ALA A 69 7.42 -4.11 -7.35
N ILE A 70 7.75 -2.91 -7.82
CA ILE A 70 8.37 -2.69 -9.13
C ILE A 70 9.77 -2.13 -8.87
N VAL A 71 10.80 -2.94 -9.09
CA VAL A 71 12.20 -2.54 -8.89
C VAL A 71 12.89 -2.51 -10.24
N VAL A 72 13.45 -1.36 -10.61
CA VAL A 72 14.22 -1.17 -11.85
C VAL A 72 15.64 -0.74 -11.47
N PRO A 73 16.59 -1.70 -11.34
CA PRO A 73 17.96 -1.42 -10.91
C PRO A 73 18.60 -0.29 -11.70
N GLY A 74 19.20 0.68 -10.98
CA GLY A 74 19.84 1.86 -11.58
C GLY A 74 18.91 2.91 -12.19
N ILE A 75 17.58 2.71 -12.10
CA ILE A 75 16.58 3.63 -12.67
C ILE A 75 15.63 4.14 -11.57
N GLY A 76 15.07 3.25 -10.75
CA GLY A 76 14.17 3.64 -9.67
C GLY A 76 13.40 2.48 -9.06
N VAL A 77 12.42 2.84 -8.24
CA VAL A 77 11.51 1.89 -7.57
C VAL A 77 10.10 2.45 -7.48
N ALA A 78 9.12 1.55 -7.46
CA ALA A 78 7.74 1.86 -7.19
C ALA A 78 7.06 0.77 -6.34
N ALA A 79 6.01 1.17 -5.65
CA ALA A 79 5.07 0.29 -4.98
C ALA A 79 3.66 0.52 -5.54
N ALA A 80 3.03 -0.53 -6.04
CA ALA A 80 1.63 -0.55 -6.46
C ALA A 80 0.81 -1.35 -5.45
N GLN A 81 0.02 -0.67 -4.62
CA GLN A 81 -0.72 -1.27 -3.50
C GLN A 81 -2.16 -0.79 -3.45
N ALA A 82 -2.91 -1.30 -2.46
CA ALA A 82 -4.35 -1.13 -2.30
C ALA A 82 -5.17 -1.65 -3.50
N GLY A 83 -6.23 -2.41 -3.20
CA GLY A 83 -7.09 -2.98 -4.21
C GLY A 83 -6.34 -3.59 -5.39
N VAL A 84 -5.33 -4.44 -5.16
CA VAL A 84 -4.33 -4.91 -6.16
C VAL A 84 -4.90 -5.16 -7.56
N ASP A 85 -4.25 -4.59 -8.57
CA ASP A 85 -4.45 -4.95 -9.97
C ASP A 85 -3.95 -6.38 -10.23
N ARG A 86 -4.88 -7.27 -10.58
CA ARG A 86 -4.61 -8.69 -10.80
C ARG A 86 -4.16 -9.02 -12.23
N THR A 87 -4.33 -8.11 -13.19
CA THR A 87 -3.87 -8.28 -14.58
C THR A 87 -2.36 -7.99 -14.71
N ARG A 88 -1.81 -7.23 -13.75
CA ARG A 88 -0.43 -6.73 -13.72
C ARG A 88 -0.16 -5.60 -14.71
N GLU A 89 -1.18 -5.05 -15.34
CA GLU A 89 -1.06 -3.97 -16.31
C GLU A 89 -0.40 -2.73 -15.69
N ASN A 90 -0.81 -2.33 -14.47
CA ASN A 90 -0.21 -1.17 -13.80
C ASN A 90 1.28 -1.38 -13.50
N GLN A 91 1.67 -2.58 -13.03
CA GLN A 91 3.08 -2.89 -12.74
C GLN A 91 3.91 -2.88 -14.02
N GLN A 92 3.39 -3.45 -15.11
CA GLN A 92 4.07 -3.48 -16.41
C GLN A 92 4.20 -2.08 -17.01
N LEU A 93 3.15 -1.26 -16.89
CA LEU A 93 3.16 0.14 -17.34
C LEU A 93 4.22 0.94 -16.58
N ILE A 94 4.23 0.89 -15.24
CA ILE A 94 5.25 1.56 -14.42
C ILE A 94 6.65 1.11 -14.84
N TYR A 95 6.87 -0.20 -14.92
CA TYR A 95 8.16 -0.76 -15.31
C TYR A 95 8.63 -0.29 -16.70
N ALA A 96 7.73 -0.28 -17.68
CA ALA A 96 8.03 0.16 -19.04
C ALA A 96 8.36 1.66 -19.09
N GLN A 97 7.55 2.50 -18.43
CA GLN A 97 7.74 3.95 -18.44
C GLN A 97 8.98 4.39 -17.67
N MET A 98 9.29 3.74 -16.54
CA MET A 98 10.55 3.98 -15.82
C MET A 98 11.75 3.67 -16.71
N LYS A 99 11.74 2.54 -17.44
CA LYS A 99 12.81 2.21 -18.40
C LYS A 99 12.91 3.20 -19.56
N ALA A 100 11.80 3.82 -19.95
CA ALA A 100 11.77 4.88 -20.95
C ALA A 100 12.25 6.24 -20.39
N GLY A 101 12.51 6.35 -19.08
CA GLY A 101 12.96 7.57 -18.42
C GLY A 101 11.84 8.58 -18.14
N ALA A 102 10.57 8.16 -18.27
CA ALA A 102 9.40 9.01 -18.04
C ALA A 102 9.42 9.60 -16.63
N HIS A 103 8.89 10.82 -16.49
CA HIS A 103 8.81 11.46 -15.17
C HIS A 103 7.76 10.73 -14.31
N PRO A 104 7.98 10.46 -13.01
CA PRO A 104 7.03 9.73 -12.16
C PRO A 104 5.59 10.26 -12.20
N VAL A 105 5.43 11.60 -12.22
CA VAL A 105 4.11 12.25 -12.41
C VAL A 105 3.44 11.88 -13.75
N GLU A 106 4.19 11.79 -14.85
CA GLU A 106 3.63 11.37 -16.15
C GLU A 106 3.19 9.90 -16.12
N ILE A 107 3.95 9.05 -15.42
CA ILE A 107 3.56 7.66 -15.17
C ILE A 107 2.22 7.61 -14.42
N LEU A 108 2.04 8.45 -13.40
CA LEU A 108 0.79 8.53 -12.66
C LEU A 108 -0.38 8.98 -13.55
N GLU A 109 -0.19 9.96 -14.45
CA GLU A 109 -1.26 10.37 -15.37
C GLU A 109 -1.70 9.23 -16.31
N LEU A 110 -0.76 8.37 -16.73
CA LEU A 110 -1.10 7.17 -17.49
C LEU A 110 -1.86 6.15 -16.63
N LEU A 111 -1.44 5.94 -15.37
CA LEU A 111 -2.11 5.03 -14.43
C LEU A 111 -3.55 5.44 -14.13
N LYS A 112 -3.90 6.73 -14.24
CA LYS A 112 -5.29 7.20 -14.07
C LYS A 112 -6.28 6.66 -15.12
N GLN A 113 -5.79 6.00 -16.16
CA GLN A 113 -6.64 5.30 -17.13
C GLN A 113 -7.17 3.96 -16.60
N ASP A 114 -6.63 3.46 -15.48
CA ASP A 114 -7.17 2.30 -14.78
C ASP A 114 -8.60 2.61 -14.28
N PRO A 115 -9.63 1.85 -14.72
CA PRO A 115 -11.01 2.09 -14.29
C PRO A 115 -11.22 1.94 -12.77
N ASP A 116 -10.33 1.22 -12.08
CA ASP A 116 -10.35 1.05 -10.62
C ASP A 116 -9.37 2.01 -9.91
N ILE A 117 -8.87 3.07 -10.56
CA ILE A 117 -7.85 3.99 -10.01
C ILE A 117 -8.18 4.45 -8.58
N GLU A 118 -9.45 4.73 -8.28
CA GLU A 118 -9.89 5.16 -6.95
C GLU A 118 -9.71 4.11 -5.84
N ARG A 119 -9.44 2.85 -6.19
CA ARG A 119 -9.13 1.75 -5.27
C ARG A 119 -7.63 1.41 -5.22
N ARG A 120 -6.79 2.16 -5.95
CA ARG A 120 -5.35 1.93 -6.05
C ARG A 120 -4.57 2.92 -5.19
N GLN A 121 -3.33 2.58 -4.93
CA GLN A 121 -2.36 3.45 -4.29
C GLN A 121 -0.98 3.20 -4.91
N PHE A 122 -0.27 4.28 -5.23
CA PHE A 122 1.05 4.22 -5.85
C PHE A 122 2.05 5.08 -5.10
N GLY A 123 3.28 4.62 -5.03
CA GLY A 123 4.46 5.43 -4.74
C GLY A 123 5.52 5.13 -5.80
N ILE A 124 6.15 6.16 -6.36
CA ILE A 124 7.19 6.02 -7.40
C ILE A 124 8.31 6.99 -7.08
N VAL A 125 9.56 6.52 -7.11
CA VAL A 125 10.78 7.33 -6.96
C VAL A 125 11.81 6.88 -7.99
N ASP A 126 12.47 7.82 -8.64
CA ASP A 126 13.58 7.53 -9.56
C ASP A 126 14.93 8.06 -9.07
N MET A 127 15.99 7.63 -9.74
CA MET A 127 17.39 7.98 -9.46
C MET A 127 17.71 9.46 -9.63
N GLN A 128 16.83 10.27 -10.22
CA GLN A 128 16.99 11.73 -10.27
C GLN A 128 16.34 12.42 -9.05
N GLY A 129 15.77 11.64 -8.13
CA GLY A 129 15.06 12.13 -6.95
C GLY A 129 13.65 12.63 -7.25
N ARG A 130 13.15 12.41 -8.46
CA ARG A 130 11.78 12.74 -8.83
C ARG A 130 10.88 11.68 -8.23
N SER A 131 9.72 12.10 -7.73
CA SER A 131 8.81 11.19 -7.05
C SER A 131 7.36 11.62 -7.19
N VAL A 132 6.45 10.66 -7.00
CA VAL A 132 5.02 10.92 -6.91
C VAL A 132 4.36 9.88 -6.01
N GLY A 133 3.34 10.32 -5.30
CA GLY A 133 2.43 9.49 -4.54
C GLY A 133 1.00 9.67 -5.01
N PHE A 134 0.20 8.61 -4.96
CA PHE A 134 -1.24 8.67 -5.21
C PHE A 134 -1.97 7.73 -4.27
N SER A 135 -3.11 8.17 -3.76
CA SER A 135 -4.07 7.31 -3.11
C SER A 135 -5.48 7.65 -3.58
N GLY A 136 -6.17 6.65 -4.12
CA GLY A 136 -7.55 6.78 -4.55
C GLY A 136 -8.51 6.98 -3.38
N SER A 137 -9.61 7.69 -3.64
CA SER A 137 -10.64 8.04 -2.65
C SER A 137 -11.42 6.84 -2.10
N GLY A 138 -11.39 5.69 -2.80
CA GLY A 138 -11.98 4.43 -2.38
C GLY A 138 -11.10 3.60 -1.44
N ASN A 139 -9.89 4.08 -1.10
CA ASN A 139 -9.05 3.45 -0.09
C ASN A 139 -9.57 3.72 1.34
N SER A 140 -9.05 2.98 2.31
CA SER A 140 -9.41 3.16 3.73
C SER A 140 -9.07 4.57 4.24
N ALA A 141 -9.81 5.05 5.25
CA ALA A 141 -9.64 6.39 5.82
C ALA A 141 -8.19 6.77 6.19
N ALA A 142 -7.40 5.80 6.66
CA ALA A 142 -5.95 5.95 6.80
C ALA A 142 -5.27 5.46 5.51
N SER A 143 -5.06 6.37 4.55
CA SER A 143 -4.37 6.07 3.30
C SER A 143 -3.51 7.25 2.87
N LEU A 144 -2.31 7.29 3.44
CA LEU A 144 -1.36 8.39 3.29
C LEU A 144 -0.29 8.04 2.25
N SER A 145 0.33 9.08 1.71
CA SER A 145 1.52 8.99 0.88
C SER A 145 2.42 10.18 1.21
N GLN A 146 3.72 9.94 1.34
CA GLN A 146 4.69 10.99 1.65
C GLN A 146 5.95 10.78 0.84
N GLN A 147 6.32 11.80 0.08
CA GLN A 147 7.57 11.83 -0.68
C GLN A 147 8.56 12.77 0.01
N GLY A 148 9.85 12.46 -0.10
CA GLY A 148 10.87 13.34 0.46
C GLY A 148 12.28 12.92 0.16
N ARG A 149 13.20 13.63 0.79
CA ARG A 149 14.64 13.37 0.78
C ARG A 149 15.13 13.32 2.22
N VAL A 150 16.00 12.37 2.55
CA VAL A 150 16.66 12.34 3.86
C VAL A 150 17.66 13.50 3.90
N THR A 151 17.59 14.32 4.95
CA THR A 151 18.40 15.52 5.14
C THR A 151 19.89 15.24 4.91
N ASP A 152 20.56 16.13 4.17
CA ASP A 152 21.99 16.05 3.85
C ASP A 152 22.45 14.76 3.13
N THR A 153 21.52 14.06 2.48
CA THR A 153 21.83 12.88 1.64
C THR A 153 21.18 12.97 0.26
N GLU A 154 21.59 12.11 -0.66
CA GLU A 154 20.91 11.89 -1.94
C GLU A 154 19.95 10.69 -1.89
N ILE A 155 19.41 10.41 -0.69
CA ILE A 155 18.41 9.36 -0.48
C ILE A 155 17.02 9.97 -0.61
N TYR A 156 16.30 9.56 -1.66
CA TYR A 156 14.93 9.97 -1.94
C TYR A 156 13.98 8.82 -1.63
N TYR A 157 12.82 9.14 -1.06
CA TYR A 157 11.86 8.13 -0.62
C TYR A 157 10.42 8.49 -0.95
N SER A 158 9.58 7.46 -0.95
CA SER A 158 8.12 7.53 -1.03
C SER A 158 7.46 6.43 -0.19
#